data_AF-A0AAD7P7H5-F1
#
_entry.id   AF-A0AAD7P7H5-F1
#
_cell.length_a   1.000
_cell.length_b   1.000
_cell.length_c   1.000
_cell.angle_alpha   90.00
_cell.angle_beta   90.00
_cell.angle_gamma   90.00
#
_symmetry.space_group_name_H-M   'P 1'
#
loop_
_entity.id
_entity.type
_entity.pdbx_description
1 polymer ?
#
loop_
_entity_poly.entity_id
_entity_poly.type
_entity_poly.pdbx_seq_one_letter_code
_entity_poly.pdbx_strand_id
1 'polypeptide(L)' 'MAVCRFSFGVVAVVAALVFVLVMPAAVQAQSPAPAPAPTSGRTSVDQGVAYLLMLVALVLTYLIHSADISSGY' A
#
# COMPACT_ATOMS: atom_id res chain seq x y z
N MET A 1 -24.62 -5.70 9.75
CA MET A 1 -24.42 -5.30 8.33
C MET A 1 -23.55 -4.05 8.13
N ALA A 2 -23.63 -3.02 8.98
CA ALA A 2 -22.82 -1.80 8.83
C ALA A 2 -21.30 -2.04 9.00
N VAL A 3 -20.91 -2.85 9.99
CA VAL A 3 -19.49 -3.20 10.23
C VAL A 3 -18.88 -3.93 9.04
N CYS A 4 -19.57 -4.95 8.48
CA CYS A 4 -19.10 -5.66 7.28
C CYS A 4 -18.96 -4.74 6.06
N ARG A 5 -19.83 -3.74 5.90
CA ARG A 5 -19.74 -2.77 4.79
C ARG A 5 -18.54 -1.83 4.97
N PHE A 6 -18.26 -1.44 6.20
CA PHE A 6 -17.13 -0.57 6.54
C PHE A 6 -15.79 -1.28 6.34
N SER A 7 -15.67 -2.53 6.81
CA SER A 7 -14.47 -3.37 6.59
C SER A 7 -14.19 -3.60 5.10
N PHE A 8 -15.23 -3.88 4.31
CA PHE A 8 -15.10 -4.04 2.86
C PHE A 8 -14.65 -2.76 2.16
N GLY A 9 -15.16 -1.60 2.60
CA GLY A 9 -14.75 -0.30 2.06
C GLY A 9 -13.27 0.00 2.30
N VAL A 10 -12.78 -0.26 3.52
CA VAL A 10 -11.36 -0.06 3.87
C VAL A 10 -10.45 -0.98 3.05
N VAL A 11 -10.79 -2.27 2.95
CA VAL A 11 -10.03 -3.23 2.15
C VAL A 11 -10.01 -2.85 0.67
N ALA A 12 -11.15 -2.41 0.11
CA ALA A 12 -11.24 -1.98 -1.27
C ALA A 12 -10.39 -0.72 -1.56
N VAL A 13 -10.37 0.26 -0.65
CA VAL A 13 -9.55 1.47 -0.78
C VAL A 13 -8.06 1.14 -0.70
N VAL A 14 -7.65 0.28 0.22
CA VAL A 14 -6.25 -0.17 0.34
C VAL A 14 -5.82 -0.93 -0.91
N ALA A 15 -6.66 -1.84 -1.41
CA ALA A 15 -6.38 -2.59 -2.64
C ALA A 15 -6.26 -1.66 -3.86
N ALA A 16 -7.13 -0.66 -3.99
CA ALA A 16 -7.06 0.33 -5.06
C ALA A 16 -5.78 1.18 -4.97
N LEU A 17 -5.38 1.59 -3.77
CA LEU A 17 -4.14 2.33 -3.54
C LEU A 17 -2.91 1.51 -3.93
N VAL A 18 -2.85 0.24 -3.52
CA VAL A 18 -1.77 -0.69 -3.90
C VAL A 18 -1.74 -0.89 -5.41
N PHE A 19 -2.90 -1.07 -6.06
CA PHE A 19 -2.99 -1.23 -7.51
C PHE A 19 -2.44 -0.02 -8.27
N VAL A 20 -2.77 1.20 -7.82
CA VAL A 20 -2.25 2.44 -8.41
C VAL A 20 -0.75 2.61 -8.19
N LEU A 21 -0.24 2.22 -7.02
CA LEU A 21 1.19 2.34 -6.69
C LEU A 21 2.07 1.28 -7.39
N VAL A 22 1.52 0.09 -7.66
CA VAL A 22 2.23 -1.01 -8.32
C VAL A 22 2.13 -0.92 -9.85
N MET A 23 1.08 -0.30 -10.39
CA MET A 23 1.02 0.01 -11.82
C MET A 23 2.08 1.06 -12.16
N PRO A 24 3.10 0.73 -12.97
CA PRO A 24 4.00 1.73 -13.49
C PRO A 24 3.16 2.59 -14.45
N ALA A 25 2.76 3.78 -14.01
CA ALA A 25 2.31 4.80 -14.94
C ALA A 25 3.43 4.93 -15.98
N ALA A 26 3.15 4.61 -17.23
CA ALA A 26 4.15 4.59 -18.29
C ALA A 26 4.76 6.00 -18.43
N VAL A 27 5.82 6.29 -17.67
CA VAL A 27 6.61 7.52 -17.77
C VAL A 27 7.48 7.36 -19.01
N GLN A 28 6.87 7.63 -20.16
CA GLN A 28 7.57 7.81 -21.43
C GLN A 28 7.89 9.30 -21.56
N ALA A 29 9.13 9.70 -21.25
CA ALA A 29 9.85 10.77 -21.94
C ALA A 29 11.17 11.10 -21.24
N GLN A 30 12.25 10.36 -21.48
CA GLN A 30 13.59 10.92 -21.27
C GLN A 30 14.54 10.48 -22.39
N SER A 31 14.78 11.40 -23.34
CA SER A 31 15.92 11.36 -24.26
C SER A 31 17.21 11.43 -23.43
N PRO A 32 18.22 10.55 -23.65
CA PRO A 32 19.43 10.54 -22.84
C PRO A 32 20.25 11.83 -23.05
N ALA A 33 20.50 12.58 -21.97
CA ALA A 33 21.54 13.62 -21.91
C ALA A 33 22.66 13.21 -20.94
N PRO A 34 23.93 13.58 -21.20
CA PRO A 34 25.08 12.95 -20.52
C PRO A 34 25.30 13.40 -19.07
N ALA A 35 25.40 12.42 -18.16
CA ALA A 35 26.40 12.24 -17.08
C ALA A 35 25.75 11.50 -15.87
N PRO A 36 26.33 10.40 -15.35
CA PRO A 36 25.79 9.73 -14.18
C PRO A 36 26.04 10.56 -12.90
N ALA A 37 24.99 11.18 -12.37
CA ALA A 37 24.95 11.65 -10.98
C ALA A 37 24.90 10.44 -10.01
N PRO A 38 25.37 10.58 -8.75
CA PRO A 38 25.47 9.46 -7.81
C PRO A 38 24.15 8.70 -7.70
N THR A 39 24.22 7.39 -7.91
CA THR A 39 23.06 6.51 -8.04
C THR A 39 22.45 6.22 -6.66
N SER A 40 21.71 7.18 -6.10
CA SER A 40 20.88 7.02 -4.90
C SER A 40 19.46 6.47 -5.23
N GLY A 41 19.30 5.84 -6.40
CA GLY A 41 18.01 5.59 -7.06
C GLY A 41 17.31 4.23 -6.81
N ARG A 42 17.38 3.64 -5.61
CA ARG A 42 16.56 2.45 -5.26
C ARG A 42 15.89 2.47 -3.89
N THR A 43 16.36 3.29 -2.95
CA THR A 43 15.89 3.23 -1.56
C THR A 43 14.47 3.78 -1.35
N SER A 44 14.01 4.72 -2.18
CA SER A 44 12.67 5.30 -2.06
C SER A 44 11.55 4.30 -2.36
N VAL A 45 11.78 3.38 -3.31
CA VAL A 45 10.84 2.30 -3.64
C VAL A 45 10.76 1.30 -2.49
N ASP A 46 11.91 0.89 -1.96
CA ASP A 46 11.98 -0.05 -0.83
C ASP A 46 11.34 0.54 0.43
N GLN A 47 11.50 1.85 0.68
CA GLN A 47 10.87 2.55 1.80
C GLN A 47 9.35 2.68 1.63
N GLY A 48 8.87 2.95 0.42
CA GLY A 48 7.44 2.97 0.11
C GLY A 48 6.77 1.62 0.36
N VAL A 49 7.40 0.53 -0.10
CA VAL A 49 6.95 -0.84 0.18
C VAL A 49 6.98 -1.14 1.68
N ALA A 50 8.01 -0.70 2.40
CA ALA A 50 8.09 -0.87 3.85
C ALA A 50 6.92 -0.18 4.58
N TYR A 51 6.58 1.06 4.22
CA TYR A 51 5.43 1.76 4.80
C TYR A 51 4.09 1.09 4.44
N LEU A 52 3.94 0.57 3.22
CA LEU A 52 2.74 -0.18 2.83
C LEU A 52 2.59 -1.47 3.64
N LEU A 53 3.67 -2.24 3.79
CA LEU A 53 3.65 -3.45 4.62
C LEU A 53 3.34 -3.13 6.09
N MET A 54 3.88 -2.02 6.61
CA MET A 54 3.54 -1.53 7.95
C MET A 54 2.04 -1.20 8.09
N LEU A 55 1.44 -0.56 7.08
CA LEU A 55 0.01 -0.23 7.09
C LEU A 55 -0.86 -1.50 7.00
N VAL A 56 -0.50 -2.44 6.10
CA VAL A 56 -1.19 -3.73 5.98
C VAL A 56 -1.17 -4.49 7.32
N ALA A 57 -0.02 -4.52 8.00
CA ALA A 57 0.09 -5.14 9.31
C ALA A 57 -0.82 -4.48 10.36
N LEU A 58 -0.88 -3.15 10.38
CA LEU A 58 -1.74 -2.39 11.30
C LEU A 58 -3.23 -2.65 11.05
N VAL A 59 -3.65 -2.74 9.79
CA VAL A 59 -5.03 -3.07 9.43
C VAL A 59 -5.35 -4.51 9.83
N LEU A 60 -4.44 -5.45 9.55
CA LEU A 60 -4.65 -6.86 9.86
C LEU A 60 -4.80 -7.10 11.37
N THR A 61 -3.96 -6.49 12.20
CA THR A 61 -4.08 -6.60 13.67
C THR A 61 -5.38 -6.00 14.18
N TYR A 62 -5.80 -4.85 13.65
CA TYR A 62 -7.10 -4.26 13.98
C TYR A 62 -8.29 -5.14 13.59
N LEU A 63 -8.23 -5.77 12.40
CA LEU A 63 -9.29 -6.66 11.91
C LEU A 63 -9.39 -7.94 12.74
N ILE A 64 -8.26 -8.56 13.08
CA ILE A 64 -8.24 -9.77 13.92
C ILE A 64 -8.80 -9.45 15.30
N HIS A 65 -8.37 -8.35 15.92
CA HIS A 65 -8.86 -7.93 17.22
C HIS A 65 -10.37 -7.63 17.20
N SER A 66 -10.86 -6.95 16.16
CA SER A 66 -12.29 -6.66 16.00
C SER A 66 -13.13 -7.92 15.75
N ALA A 67 -12.60 -8.90 15.01
CA ALA A 67 -13.28 -10.16 14.75
C ALA A 67 -13.38 -11.02 16.02
N ASP A 68 -12.34 -11.05 16.85
CA ASP A 68 -12.33 -11.75 18.14
C ASP A 68 -13.39 -11.17 19.08
N ILE A 69 -13.43 -9.85 19.23
CA ILE A 69 -14.48 -9.14 20.00
C ILE A 69 -15.87 -9.47 19.46
N SER A 70 -16.05 -9.54 18.13
CA SER A 70 -17.34 -9.88 17.52
C SER A 70 -17.76 -11.33 17.73
N SER A 71 -16.84 -12.26 18.02
CA SER A 71 -17.13 -13.70 18.18
C SER A 71 -17.51 -14.10 19.60
N GLY A 72 -17.23 -13.23 20.58
CA GLY A 72 -17.55 -13.44 22.00
C GLY A 72 -18.93 -12.95 22.45
N TYR A 73 -19.74 -12.39 21.53
CA TYR A 73 -21.15 -12.03 21.74
C TYR A 73 -22.05 -12.96 20.92
#